data_AF-A0A2U3N6T2-F1
#
_entry.id   AF-A0A2U3N6T2-F1
#
_cell.length_a   1.000
_cell.length_b   1.000
_cell.length_c   1.000
_cell.angle_alpha   90.00
_cell.angle_beta   90.00
_cell.angle_gamma   90.00
#
_symmetry.space_group_name_H-M   'P 1'
#
loop_
_entity.id
_entity.type
_entity.pdbx_description
1 polymer ?
#
loop_
_entity_poly.entity_id
_entity_poly.type
_entity_poly.pdbx_seq_one_letter_code
_entity_poly.pdbx_strand_id
1 'polypeptide(L)' 'MPTLEAQLRQDLRDYAVELRQLAYTLPGGLGEHDLLGLSGRMRARADQAEQRRSGDDG' A
#
# COMPACT_ATOMS: atom_id res chain seq x y z
N MET A 1 17.88 -9.85 9.86
CA MET A 1 16.58 -10.42 9.46
C MET A 1 15.55 -9.30 9.53
N PRO A 2 14.91 -8.90 8.41
CA PRO A 2 13.78 -7.98 8.51
C PRO A 2 12.73 -8.58 9.43
N THR A 3 12.14 -7.76 10.29
CA THR A 3 11.05 -8.22 11.15
C THR A 3 9.84 -8.57 10.29
N LEU A 4 9.02 -9.53 10.73
CA LEU A 4 7.79 -9.93 10.05
C LEU A 4 6.93 -8.70 9.67
N GLU A 5 6.90 -7.71 10.56
CA GLU A 5 6.19 -6.45 10.38
C GLU A 5 6.77 -5.55 9.28
N ALA A 6 8.10 -5.53 9.11
CA ALA A 6 8.76 -4.83 8.01
C ALA A 6 8.48 -5.52 6.67
N GLN A 7 8.43 -6.85 6.67
CA GLN A 7 8.07 -7.63 5.48
C GLN A 7 6.62 -7.35 5.05
N LEU A 8 5.67 -7.42 5.99
CA LEU A 8 4.26 -7.10 5.75
C LEU A 8 4.04 -5.66 5.23
N ARG A 9 4.83 -4.70 5.72
CA ARG A 9 4.80 -3.32 5.22
C ARG A 9 5.30 -3.23 3.78
N GLN A 10 6.37 -3.94 3.45
CA GLN A 10 6.91 -3.99 2.10
C GLN A 10 5.89 -4.64 1.14
N ASP A 11 5.33 -5.79 1.53
CA ASP A 11 4.31 -6.48 0.74
C ASP A 11 3.07 -5.59 0.50
N LEU A 12 2.63 -4.83 1.51
CA LEU A 12 1.53 -3.86 1.37
C LEU A 12 1.84 -2.75 0.34
N ARG A 13 3.09 -2.28 0.29
CA ARG A 13 3.54 -1.28 -0.69
C ARG A 13 3.56 -1.86 -2.08
N ASP A 14 4.08 -3.07 -2.23
CA ASP A 14 4.20 -3.75 -3.52
C ASP A 14 2.80 -4.06 -4.09
N TYR A 15 1.89 -4.59 -3.26
CA TYR A 15 0.50 -4.80 -3.67
C TYR A 15 -0.22 -3.50 -4.02
N ALA A 16 0.03 -2.40 -3.30
CA ALA A 16 -0.55 -1.11 -3.67
C ALA A 16 -0.11 -0.68 -5.09
N VAL A 17 1.15 -0.92 -5.44
CA VAL A 17 1.69 -0.59 -6.77
C VAL A 17 1.09 -1.50 -7.85
N GLU A 18 1.04 -2.81 -7.61
CA GLU A 18 0.43 -3.77 -8.54
C GLU A 18 -1.05 -3.45 -8.78
N LEU A 19 -1.81 -3.16 -7.72
CA LEU A 19 -3.23 -2.84 -7.82
C LEU A 19 -3.48 -1.57 -8.63
N ARG A 20 -2.57 -0.58 -8.52
CA ARG A 20 -2.61 0.64 -9.33
C ARG A 20 -2.32 0.35 -10.80
N GLN A 21 -1.32 -0.49 -11.09
CA GLN A 21 -1.03 -0.89 -12.46
C GLN A 21 -2.21 -1.65 -13.06
N LEU A 22 -2.81 -2.56 -12.30
CA LEU A 22 -4.00 -3.30 -12.70
C LEU A 22 -5.16 -2.35 -12.99
N ALA A 23 -5.41 -1.35 -12.14
CA ALA A 23 -6.45 -0.33 -12.37
C ALA A 23 -6.35 0.32 -13.76
N TYR A 24 -5.15 0.67 -14.20
CA TYR A 24 -4.90 1.28 -15.51
C TYR A 24 -5.07 0.32 -16.70
N THR A 25 -5.15 -0.98 -16.45
CA THR A 25 -5.44 -1.98 -17.50
C THR A 25 -6.94 -2.21 -17.69
N LEU A 26 -7.81 -1.70 -16.80
CA LEU A 26 -9.25 -1.94 -16.90
C LEU A 26 -9.87 -1.09 -18.03
N PRO A 27 -10.53 -1.71 -19.02
CA PRO A 27 -11.18 -0.98 -20.09
C PRO A 27 -12.43 -0.25 -19.58
N GLY A 28 -12.60 1.00 -20.00
CA GLY A 28 -13.81 1.79 -19.74
C GLY A 28 -13.88 2.44 -18.34
N GLY A 29 -12.79 2.45 -17.56
CA GLY A 29 -12.73 3.13 -16.26
C GLY A 29 -13.61 2.53 -15.16
N LEU A 30 -14.28 1.41 -15.43
CA LEU A 30 -15.11 0.69 -14.47
C LEU A 30 -14.23 0.13 -13.35
N GLY A 31 -14.42 0.60 -12.12
CA GLY A 31 -13.66 0.14 -10.96
C GLY A 31 -12.22 0.66 -10.88
N GLU A 32 -11.73 1.42 -11.87
CA GLU A 32 -10.40 2.04 -11.82
C GLU A 32 -10.28 2.94 -10.58
N HIS A 33 -11.29 3.78 -10.34
CA HIS A 33 -11.27 4.71 -9.21
C HIS A 33 -11.27 4.00 -7.86
N ASP A 34 -12.01 2.89 -7.73
CA ASP A 34 -12.06 2.08 -6.52
C ASP A 34 -10.73 1.35 -6.27
N LEU A 35 -10.10 0.84 -7.33
CA LEU A 35 -8.78 0.21 -7.26
C LEU A 35 -7.68 1.22 -6.94
N LEU A 36 -7.70 2.41 -7.54
CA LEU A 36 -6.79 3.51 -7.20
C LEU A 36 -6.97 3.95 -5.75
N GLY A 37 -8.23 4.05 -5.28
CA GLY A 37 -8.55 4.35 -3.90
C GLY A 37 -8.06 3.28 -2.93
N LEU A 38 -8.21 2.00 -3.28
CA LEU A 38 -7.70 0.88 -2.47
C LEU A 38 -6.16 0.87 -2.42
N SER A 39 -5.50 1.09 -3.56
CA SER A 39 -4.04 1.25 -3.65
C SER A 39 -3.54 2.37 -2.73
N GLY A 40 -4.19 3.54 -2.79
CA GLY A 40 -3.86 4.68 -1.93
C GLY A 40 -3.98 4.36 -0.44
N ARG A 41 -5.05 3.66 -0.03
CA ARG A 41 -5.25 3.25 1.37
C ARG A 41 -4.20 2.24 1.84
N MET A 42 -3.82 1.28 1.01
CA MET A 42 -2.78 0.29 1.34
C MET A 42 -1.44 0.98 1.60
N ARG A 43 -1.07 1.93 0.73
CA ARG A 43 0.16 2.71 0.90
C ARG A 43 0.12 3.62 2.13
N ALA A 44 -0.98 4.33 2.36
CA ALA A 44 -1.14 5.16 3.55
C ALA A 44 -1.07 4.35 4.86
N ARG A 45 -1.55 3.10 4.87
CA ARG A 45 -1.40 2.21 6.04
C ARG A 45 0.04 1.73 6.23
N ALA A 46 0.75 1.41 5.15
CA ALA A 46 2.16 1.05 5.24
C ALA A 46 3.01 2.21 5.79
N ASP A 47 2.73 3.44 5.35
CA ASP A 47 3.45 4.65 5.76
C ASP A 47 3.12 5.05 7.22
N GLN A 48 1.87 4.94 7.66
CA GLN A 48 1.49 5.17 9.07
C GLN A 48 2.14 4.17 10.03
N ALA A 49 2.30 2.91 9.60
CA ALA A 49 2.96 1.89 10.42
C ALA A 49 4.46 2.16 10.60
N GLU A 50 5.12 2.81 9.62
CA GLU A 50 6.49 3.31 9.81
C GLU A 50 6.55 4.48 10.79
N GLN A 51 5.63 5.44 10.67
CA GLN A 51 5.61 6.63 11.53
C GLN A 51 5.42 6.28 13.02
N ARG A 52 4.57 5.29 13.33
CA ARG A 52 4.36 4.81 14.71
C ARG A 52 5.60 4.18 15.31
N ARG A 53 6.43 3.50 14.50
CA ARG A 53 7.67 2.90 14.97
C ARG A 53 8.76 3.94 15.26
N SER A 54 8.81 5.00 14.45
CA SER A 54 9.73 6.13 14.68
C SER A 54 9.33 7.02 15.86
N GLY A 55 8.06 6.99 16.29
CA GLY A 55 7.56 7.74 17.45
C GLY A 55 7.64 7.00 18.79
N ASP A 56 7.98 5.71 18.81
CA ASP A 56 8.09 4.86 20.00
C ASP A 56 9.57 4.67 20.45
N ASP A 57 10.53 5.18 19.67
CA ASP A 57 11.98 5.14 19.95
C ASP A 57 12.48 6.46 20.58
N GLY A 58 11.62 7.16 21.34
CA GLY A 58 11.87 8.49 21.92
C GLY A 58 11.59 8.57 23.41
#